data_AF-A0A0R2PYU0-F1
#
_entry.id   AF-A0A0R2PYU0-F1
#
_cell.length_a   1.000
_cell.length_b   1.000
_cell.length_c   1.000
_cell.angle_alpha   90.00
_cell.angle_beta   90.00
_cell.angle_gamma   90.00
#
_symmetry.space_group_name_H-M   'P 1'
#
loop_
_entity.id
_entity.type
_entity.pdbx_description
1 polymer ?
#
loop_
_entity_poly.entity_id
_entity_poly.type
_entity_poly.pdbx_seq_one_letter_code
_entity_poly.pdbx_strand_id
1 'polypeptide(L)'
;MIVLWVVVGVAWWHITSRSKRKARAARQLRESISDVADMLSVLLLSGLSTPQALQQVYLYADPPLHDHLRDSAQLLTNGARLRDVVHQLRTSLGAHASYLCEALLASERDGLAIGPMLDRLSSISRMQRRQQHDSDARQLPIKMALPLVGCVLPSFVLLGIIPLFAGTFIGLGAHISA
;
A
#
# COMPACT_ATOMS: atom_id res chain seq x y z
N MET A 1 -32.89 7.80 20.11
CA MET A 1 -31.52 7.36 20.42
C MET A 1 -31.04 6.20 19.55
N ILE A 2 -31.82 5.13 19.35
CA ILE A 2 -31.45 3.96 18.52
C ILE A 2 -31.15 4.35 17.06
N VAL A 3 -31.98 5.22 16.48
CA VAL A 3 -31.79 5.71 15.09
C VAL A 3 -30.45 6.44 14.92
N LEU A 4 -30.00 7.18 15.94
CA LEU A 4 -28.75 7.93 15.88
C LEU A 4 -27.53 6.99 15.89
N TRP A 5 -27.60 5.90 16.66
CA TRP A 5 -26.58 4.84 16.69
C TRP A 5 -26.51 4.04 15.38
N VAL A 6 -27.66 3.74 14.77
CA VAL A 6 -27.71 3.05 13.48
C VAL A 6 -27.10 3.93 12.38
N VAL A 7 -27.42 5.23 12.36
CA VAL A 7 -26.86 6.18 11.38
C VAL A 7 -25.35 6.33 11.55
N VAL A 8 -24.84 6.42 12.78
CA VAL A 8 -23.40 6.48 13.05
C VAL A 8 -22.71 5.16 12.65
N GLY A 9 -23.30 4.01 12.95
CA GLY A 9 -22.77 2.70 12.56
C GLY A 9 -22.70 2.51 11.04
N VAL A 10 -23.74 2.93 10.32
CA VAL A 10 -23.77 2.88 8.85
C VAL A 10 -22.80 3.89 8.24
N ALA A 11 -22.71 5.10 8.79
CA ALA A 11 -21.73 6.11 8.35
C ALA A 11 -20.28 5.64 8.58
N TRP A 12 -20.00 5.03 9.73
CA TRP A 12 -18.70 4.45 10.07
C TRP A 12 -18.37 3.25 9.17
N TRP A 13 -19.33 2.36 8.91
CA TRP A 13 -19.17 1.25 7.97
C TRP A 13 -18.91 1.75 6.54
N HIS A 14 -19.63 2.78 6.11
CA HIS A 14 -19.49 3.35 4.77
C HIS A 14 -18.14 4.07 4.62
N ILE A 15 -17.69 4.84 5.62
CA ILE A 15 -16.36 5.49 5.63
C ILE A 15 -15.22 4.46 5.69
N THR A 16 -15.32 3.46 6.56
CA THR A 16 -14.25 2.45 6.72
C THR A 16 -14.19 1.48 5.54
N SER A 17 -15.32 1.14 4.92
CA SER A 17 -15.34 0.30 3.71
C SER A 17 -14.72 1.01 2.51
N ARG A 18 -14.96 2.32 2.34
CA ARG A 18 -14.31 3.14 1.30
C ARG A 18 -12.80 3.24 1.51
N SER A 19 -12.37 3.44 2.76
CA SER A 19 -10.93 3.50 3.11
C SER A 19 -10.22 2.17 2.90
N LYS A 20 -10.83 1.05 3.31
CA LYS A 20 -10.29 -0.30 3.08
C LYS A 20 -10.17 -0.64 1.60
N ARG A 21 -11.13 -0.24 0.76
CA ARG A 21 -11.07 -0.44 -0.70
C ARG A 21 -9.92 0.33 -1.34
N LYS A 22 -9.75 1.61 -0.99
CA LYS A 22 -8.63 2.44 -1.47
C LYS A 22 -7.27 1.88 -1.04
N ALA A 23 -7.14 1.44 0.22
CA ALA A 23 -5.91 0.85 0.73
C ALA A 23 -5.54 -0.47 0.02
N ARG A 24 -6.53 -1.31 -0.31
CA ARG A 24 -6.31 -2.54 -1.08
C ARG A 24 -5.87 -2.23 -2.52
N ALA A 25 -6.55 -1.30 -3.19
CA ALA A 25 -6.18 -0.88 -4.55
C ALA A 25 -4.76 -0.30 -4.62
N ALA A 26 -4.38 0.55 -3.65
CA ALA A 26 -3.04 1.10 -3.58
C ALA A 26 -1.97 0.02 -3.29
N ARG A 27 -2.31 -1.00 -2.50
CA ARG A 27 -1.42 -2.14 -2.25
C ARG A 27 -1.22 -2.97 -3.52
N GLN A 28 -2.31 -3.33 -4.20
CA GLN A 28 -2.26 -4.10 -5.44
C GLN A 28 -1.45 -3.37 -6.52
N LEU A 29 -1.65 -2.04 -6.65
CA LEU A 29 -0.84 -1.22 -7.55
C LEU A 29 0.65 -1.27 -7.21
N ARG A 30 1.03 -1.19 -5.93
CA ARG A 30 2.45 -1.26 -5.52
C ARG A 30 3.08 -2.62 -5.81
N GLU A 31 2.35 -3.70 -5.55
CA GLU A 31 2.80 -5.06 -5.85
C GLU A 31 3.04 -5.20 -7.37
N SER A 32 2.08 -4.77 -8.20
CA SER A 32 2.24 -4.81 -9.65
C SER A 32 3.37 -3.91 -10.19
N ILE A 33 3.64 -2.73 -9.58
CA ILE A 33 4.81 -1.91 -9.99
C ILE A 33 6.11 -2.63 -9.62
N SER A 34 6.16 -3.34 -8.49
CA SER A 34 7.33 -4.13 -8.10
C SER A 34 7.59 -5.26 -9.09
N ASP A 35 6.55 -6.01 -9.48
CA ASP A 35 6.68 -7.10 -10.44
C ASP A 35 7.20 -6.61 -11.82
N VAL A 36 6.68 -5.46 -12.28
CA VAL A 36 7.14 -4.80 -13.51
C VAL A 36 8.61 -4.35 -13.39
N ALA A 37 9.03 -3.84 -12.23
CA ALA A 37 10.41 -3.41 -12.00
C ALA A 37 11.39 -4.59 -12.00
N ASP A 38 10.98 -5.74 -11.44
CA ASP A 38 11.76 -6.97 -11.48
C ASP A 38 11.89 -7.49 -12.92
N MET A 39 10.80 -7.50 -13.68
CA MET A 39 10.85 -7.89 -15.09
C MET A 39 11.71 -6.95 -15.93
N LEU A 40 11.62 -5.63 -15.74
CA LEU A 40 12.51 -4.66 -16.38
C LEU A 40 13.97 -4.95 -16.06
N SER A 41 14.28 -5.29 -14.80
CA SER A 41 15.63 -5.64 -14.40
C SER A 41 16.14 -6.89 -15.14
N VAL A 42 15.30 -7.92 -15.30
CA VAL A 42 15.63 -9.12 -16.10
C VAL A 42 15.86 -8.78 -17.56
N LEU A 43 14.99 -7.97 -18.17
CA LEU A 43 15.11 -7.52 -19.56
C LEU A 43 16.40 -6.72 -19.77
N LEU A 44 16.74 -5.81 -18.86
CA LEU A 44 17.98 -5.04 -18.91
C LEU A 44 19.22 -5.94 -18.73
N LEU A 45 19.18 -6.90 -17.80
CA LEU A 45 20.25 -7.87 -17.60
C LEU A 45 20.45 -8.78 -18.82
N SER A 46 19.41 -9.00 -19.62
CA SER A 46 19.51 -9.75 -20.89
C SER A 46 20.22 -8.98 -22.01
N GLY A 47 20.60 -7.72 -21.75
CA GLY A 47 21.29 -6.85 -22.71
C GLY A 47 20.37 -5.94 -23.51
N LEU A 48 19.07 -5.89 -23.18
CA LEU A 48 18.17 -4.91 -23.80
C LEU A 48 18.49 -3.51 -23.28
N SER A 49 18.43 -2.53 -24.18
CA SER A 49 18.47 -1.12 -23.77
C SER A 49 17.19 -0.72 -23.05
N THR A 50 17.23 0.33 -22.22
CA THR A 50 16.07 0.82 -21.45
C THR A 50 14.82 1.07 -22.31
N PRO A 51 14.93 1.70 -23.51
CA PRO A 51 13.78 1.85 -24.41
C PRO A 51 13.23 0.50 -24.90
N GLN A 52 14.10 -0.45 -25.24
CA GLN A 52 13.69 -1.79 -25.71
C GLN A 52 13.04 -2.61 -24.61
N ALA A 53 13.56 -2.55 -23.38
CA ALA A 53 12.98 -3.23 -22.22
C ALA A 53 11.59 -2.66 -21.91
N LEU A 54 11.42 -1.33 -21.95
CA LEU A 54 10.12 -0.69 -21.74
C LEU A 54 9.11 -1.00 -22.86
N GLN A 55 9.58 -1.21 -24.09
CA GLN A 55 8.73 -1.67 -25.20
C GLN A 55 8.19 -3.09 -25.02
N GLN A 56 8.80 -3.92 -24.18
CA GLN A 56 8.41 -5.33 -24.03
C GLN A 56 7.78 -5.64 -22.66
N VAL A 57 8.07 -4.84 -21.62
CA VAL A 57 7.62 -5.14 -20.26
C VAL A 57 6.10 -5.24 -20.12
N TYR A 58 5.33 -4.55 -20.97
CA TYR A 58 3.86 -4.61 -20.93
C TYR A 58 3.32 -6.03 -21.15
N LEU A 59 4.05 -6.92 -21.84
CA LEU A 59 3.66 -8.31 -22.07
C LEU A 59 3.59 -9.14 -20.79
N TYR A 60 4.25 -8.69 -19.74
CA TYR A 60 4.35 -9.35 -18.44
C TYR A 60 3.62 -8.58 -17.34
N ALA A 61 2.97 -7.47 -17.68
CA ALA A 61 2.28 -6.62 -16.72
C ALA A 61 0.80 -7.01 -16.64
N ASP A 62 0.31 -7.19 -15.42
CA ASP A 62 -1.12 -7.36 -15.18
C ASP A 62 -1.87 -6.01 -15.10
N PRO A 63 -3.20 -6.00 -15.32
CA PRO A 63 -4.03 -4.84 -15.02
C PRO A 63 -3.87 -4.43 -13.54
N PRO A 64 -3.72 -3.14 -13.21
CA PRO A 64 -4.04 -1.97 -14.04
C PRO A 64 -2.87 -1.35 -14.81
N LEU A 65 -1.65 -1.90 -14.71
CA LEU A 65 -0.46 -1.28 -15.32
C LEU A 65 -0.31 -1.59 -16.80
N HIS A 66 -0.86 -2.72 -17.24
CA HIS A 66 -0.76 -3.20 -18.62
C HIS A 66 -1.02 -2.10 -19.65
N ASP A 67 -2.15 -1.40 -19.56
CA ASP A 67 -2.56 -0.43 -20.58
C ASP A 67 -1.64 0.78 -20.61
N HIS A 68 -1.24 1.30 -19.45
CA HIS A 68 -0.30 2.42 -19.36
C HIS A 68 1.10 2.08 -19.89
N LEU A 69 1.57 0.86 -19.66
CA LEU A 69 2.85 0.37 -20.18
C LEU A 69 2.77 0.10 -21.67
N ARG A 70 1.64 -0.41 -22.17
CA ARG A 70 1.37 -0.60 -23.59
C ARG A 70 1.36 0.73 -24.35
N ASP A 71 0.68 1.75 -23.82
CA ASP A 71 0.69 3.09 -24.40
C ASP A 71 2.11 3.67 -24.44
N SER A 72 2.86 3.49 -23.35
CA SER A 72 4.27 3.91 -23.26
C SER A 72 5.14 3.20 -24.30
N ALA A 73 4.95 1.89 -24.49
CA ALA A 73 5.64 1.11 -25.50
C ALA A 73 5.33 1.60 -26.92
N GLN A 74 4.05 1.88 -27.23
CA GLN A 74 3.63 2.41 -28.53
C GLN A 74 4.27 3.77 -28.83
N LEU A 75 4.33 4.67 -27.85
CA LEU A 75 4.97 5.97 -28.01
C LEU A 75 6.46 5.81 -28.34
N LEU A 76 7.17 4.90 -27.68
CA LEU A 76 8.57 4.60 -27.98
C LEU A 76 8.73 4.00 -29.39
N THR A 77 7.84 3.09 -29.80
CA THR A 77 7.86 2.52 -31.16
C THR A 77 7.61 3.58 -32.23
N ASN A 78 6.81 4.60 -31.92
CA ASN A 78 6.57 5.75 -32.80
C ASN A 78 7.71 6.79 -32.79
N GLY A 79 8.81 6.53 -32.08
CA GLY A 79 9.99 7.39 -32.05
C GLY A 79 9.95 8.51 -31.00
N ALA A 80 9.02 8.45 -30.03
CA ALA A 80 9.04 9.38 -28.90
C ALA A 80 10.31 9.17 -28.05
N ARG A 81 10.79 10.25 -27.43
CA ARG A 81 11.95 10.18 -26.54
C ARG A 81 11.56 9.48 -25.24
N LEU A 82 12.46 8.64 -24.71
CA LEU A 82 12.23 7.90 -23.45
C LEU A 82 11.84 8.83 -22.30
N ARG A 83 12.52 9.97 -22.18
CA ARG A 83 12.21 10.99 -21.18
C ARG A 83 10.75 11.45 -21.21
N ASP A 84 10.22 11.72 -22.39
CA ASP A 84 8.86 12.24 -22.56
C ASP A 84 7.82 11.17 -22.18
N VAL A 85 8.08 9.92 -22.60
CA VAL A 85 7.26 8.75 -22.26
C VAL A 85 7.26 8.49 -20.76
N VAL A 86 8.43 8.52 -20.11
CA VAL A 86 8.53 8.31 -18.65
C VAL A 86 7.84 9.44 -17.88
N HIS A 87 7.91 10.68 -18.36
CA HIS A 87 7.15 11.78 -17.76
C HIS A 87 5.63 11.57 -17.86
N GLN A 88 5.15 11.09 -19.00
CA GLN A 88 3.73 10.75 -19.17
C GLN A 88 3.31 9.58 -18.27
N LEU A 89 4.12 8.53 -18.19
CA LEU A 89 3.88 7.39 -17.31
C LEU A 89 3.77 7.83 -15.84
N ARG A 90 4.65 8.73 -15.39
CA ARG A 90 4.60 9.33 -14.06
C ARG A 90 3.29 10.09 -13.80
N THR A 91 2.79 10.83 -14.79
CA THR A 91 1.51 11.56 -14.64
C THR A 91 0.31 10.63 -14.59
N SER A 92 0.34 9.51 -15.33
CA SER A 92 -0.76 8.54 -15.38
C SER A 92 -0.86 7.69 -14.12
N LEU A 93 0.27 7.22 -13.58
CA LEU A 93 0.29 6.34 -12.39
C LEU A 93 0.39 7.10 -11.07
N GLY A 94 0.74 8.40 -11.10
CA GLY A 94 0.89 9.24 -9.92
C GLY A 94 2.13 8.89 -9.07
N ALA A 95 2.10 9.34 -7.81
CA ALA A 95 3.27 9.30 -6.91
C ALA A 95 3.81 7.89 -6.61
N HIS A 96 3.03 6.83 -6.86
CA HIS A 96 3.48 5.46 -6.64
C HIS A 96 4.48 4.98 -7.70
N ALA A 97 4.51 5.57 -8.90
CA ALA A 97 5.43 5.18 -9.96
C ALA A 97 6.71 6.04 -10.01
N SER A 98 6.87 7.01 -9.10
CA SER A 98 8.01 7.93 -9.11
C SER A 98 9.35 7.21 -9.07
N TYR A 99 9.47 6.18 -8.22
CA TYR A 99 10.71 5.41 -8.09
C TYR A 99 11.06 4.64 -9.39
N LEU A 100 10.06 4.06 -10.05
CA LEU A 100 10.24 3.35 -11.31
C LEU A 100 10.67 4.32 -12.42
N CYS A 101 10.02 5.48 -12.50
CA CYS A 101 10.35 6.51 -13.48
C CYS A 101 11.77 7.06 -13.27
N GLU A 102 12.17 7.29 -12.02
CA GLU A 102 13.53 7.72 -11.69
C GLU A 102 14.57 6.66 -12.05
N ALA A 103 14.29 5.38 -11.76
CA ALA A 103 15.17 4.27 -12.13
C ALA A 103 15.35 4.13 -13.65
N LEU A 104 14.27 4.28 -14.43
CA LEU A 104 14.33 4.25 -15.89
C LEU A 104 15.16 5.42 -16.46
N LEU A 105 14.97 6.63 -15.94
CA LEU A 105 15.76 7.80 -16.37
C LEU A 105 17.23 7.71 -15.94
N ALA A 106 17.52 7.11 -14.79
CA ALA A 106 18.89 6.83 -14.35
C ALA A 106 19.56 5.78 -15.25
N SER A 107 18.84 4.69 -15.55
CA SER A 107 19.31 3.62 -16.45
C SER A 107 19.61 4.14 -17.87
N GLU A 108 18.81 5.07 -18.39
CA GLU A 108 19.06 5.72 -19.69
C GLU A 108 20.37 6.53 -19.68
N ARG A 109 20.61 7.30 -18.60
CA ARG A 109 21.83 8.12 -18.45
C ARG A 109 23.07 7.28 -18.27
N ASP A 110 22.95 6.21 -17.50
CA ASP A 110 24.07 5.34 -17.13
C ASP A 110 24.41 4.36 -18.26
N GLY A 111 23.58 4.27 -19.31
CA GLY A 111 23.90 3.60 -20.57
C GLY A 111 24.55 2.23 -20.37
N LEU A 112 23.86 1.29 -19.72
CA LEU A 112 24.36 -0.07 -19.46
C LEU A 112 25.76 -0.14 -18.80
N ALA A 113 25.95 0.48 -17.64
CA ALA A 113 27.05 0.10 -16.76
C ALA A 113 26.68 -1.17 -15.96
N ILE A 114 26.72 -2.34 -16.60
CA ILE A 114 26.49 -3.67 -15.96
C ILE A 114 27.51 -3.94 -14.82
N GLY A 115 28.64 -3.25 -14.77
CA GLY A 115 29.69 -3.44 -13.76
C GLY A 115 29.38 -2.89 -12.35
N PRO A 116 29.13 -1.58 -12.16
CA PRO A 116 28.96 -0.99 -10.82
C PRO A 116 27.61 -1.29 -10.17
N MET A 117 26.59 -1.63 -10.98
CA MET A 117 25.22 -1.86 -10.50
C MET A 117 25.07 -3.25 -9.87
N LEU A 118 25.75 -4.29 -10.38
CA LEU A 118 25.83 -5.61 -9.75
C LEU A 118 26.55 -5.57 -8.39
N ASP A 119 27.55 -4.69 -8.23
CA ASP A 119 28.29 -4.53 -6.98
C ASP A 119 27.48 -3.76 -5.92
N ARG A 120 26.69 -2.76 -6.34
CA ARG A 120 25.69 -2.11 -5.48
C ARG A 120 24.50 -3.01 -5.16
N LEU A 121 23.99 -3.80 -6.09
CA LEU A 121 22.88 -4.73 -5.82
C LEU A 121 23.31 -5.89 -4.92
N SER A 122 24.55 -6.37 -5.00
CA SER A 122 25.05 -7.39 -4.09
C SER A 122 25.17 -6.88 -2.65
N SER A 123 25.58 -5.62 -2.46
CA SER A 123 25.67 -4.97 -1.15
C SER A 123 24.28 -4.59 -0.60
N ILE A 124 23.38 -4.09 -1.44
CA ILE A 124 22.00 -3.75 -1.08
C ILE A 124 21.18 -5.01 -0.78
N SER A 125 21.33 -6.10 -1.54
CA SER A 125 20.67 -7.39 -1.28
C SER A 125 21.14 -8.01 0.05
N ARG A 126 22.43 -7.90 0.38
CA ARG A 126 22.99 -8.34 1.68
C ARG A 126 22.52 -7.46 2.84
N MET A 127 22.30 -6.16 2.62
CA MET A 127 21.76 -5.24 3.62
C MET A 127 20.24 -5.40 3.80
N GLN A 128 19.47 -5.61 2.74
CA GLN A 128 18.02 -5.85 2.80
C GLN A 128 17.69 -7.18 3.47
N ARG A 129 18.46 -8.26 3.19
CA ARG A 129 18.31 -9.54 3.91
C ARG A 129 18.53 -9.41 5.42
N ARG A 130 19.38 -8.49 5.88
CA ARG A 130 19.55 -8.19 7.32
C ARG A 130 18.42 -7.32 7.88
N GLN A 131 17.88 -6.39 7.09
CA GLN A 131 16.81 -5.48 7.52
C GLN A 131 15.40 -6.11 7.48
N GLN A 132 15.21 -7.17 6.70
CA GLN A 132 13.95 -7.92 6.63
C GLN A 132 13.73 -8.87 7.82
N HIS A 133 14.76 -9.15 8.63
CA HIS A 133 14.59 -9.90 9.88
C HIS A 133 14.31 -8.99 11.10
N ASP A 134 14.65 -7.70 11.03
CA ASP A 134 14.43 -6.76 12.14
C ASP A 134 13.12 -5.94 12.01
N SER A 135 12.52 -5.85 10.83
CA SER A 135 11.32 -5.03 10.61
C SER A 135 10.00 -5.77 10.87
N ASP A 136 10.00 -7.11 10.85
CA ASP A 136 8.83 -7.91 11.23
C ASP A 136 8.63 -8.00 12.76
N ALA A 137 9.64 -7.68 13.57
CA ALA A 137 9.54 -7.78 15.02
C ALA A 137 8.91 -6.55 15.72
N ARG A 138 8.72 -5.41 15.04
CA ARG A 138 8.31 -4.14 15.72
C ARG A 138 6.95 -3.55 15.36
N GLN A 139 6.21 -4.11 14.40
CA GLN A 139 4.86 -3.61 14.07
C GLN A 139 3.73 -4.62 14.34
N LEU A 140 4.04 -5.82 14.82
CA LEU A 140 3.06 -6.80 15.28
C LEU A 140 2.30 -6.41 16.58
N PRO A 141 2.87 -5.69 17.57
CA PRO A 141 2.19 -5.51 18.86
C PRO A 141 0.92 -4.64 18.77
N ILE A 142 0.90 -3.65 17.87
CA ILE A 142 -0.14 -2.60 17.87
C ILE A 142 -1.42 -3.10 17.19
N LYS A 143 -1.30 -3.99 16.19
CA LYS A 143 -2.45 -4.60 15.50
C LYS A 143 -3.19 -5.63 16.36
N MET A 144 -2.57 -6.16 17.43
CA MET A 144 -3.20 -7.09 18.37
C MET A 144 -3.73 -6.42 19.65
N ALA A 145 -3.24 -5.22 20.01
CA ALA A 145 -3.75 -4.47 21.16
C ALA A 145 -5.10 -3.77 20.88
N LEU A 146 -5.32 -3.31 19.64
CA LEU A 146 -6.56 -2.64 19.22
C LEU A 146 -7.84 -3.49 19.44
N PRO A 147 -7.89 -4.79 19.09
CA PRO A 147 -9.09 -5.60 19.35
C PRO A 147 -9.32 -5.87 20.85
N LEU A 148 -8.28 -5.86 21.68
CA LEU A 148 -8.41 -6.12 23.12
C LEU A 148 -9.16 -4.98 23.84
N VAL A 149 -8.84 -3.72 23.49
CA VAL A 149 -9.52 -2.55 24.07
C VAL A 149 -11.00 -2.49 23.64
N GLY A 150 -11.32 -2.96 22.43
CA GLY A 150 -12.70 -3.04 21.93
C GLY A 150 -13.59 -4.06 22.64
N CYS A 151 -13.01 -5.10 23.28
CA CYS A 151 -13.76 -6.12 24.04
C CYS A 151 -13.82 -5.83 25.55
N VAL A 152 -12.77 -5.25 26.14
CA VAL A 152 -12.73 -4.98 27.59
C VAL A 152 -13.64 -3.82 27.98
N LEU A 153 -13.69 -2.76 27.16
CA LEU A 153 -14.49 -1.56 27.42
C LEU A 153 -16.00 -1.84 27.52
N PRO A 154 -16.65 -2.63 26.63
CA PRO A 154 -18.06 -2.98 26.80
C PRO A 154 -18.31 -3.88 28.01
N SER A 155 -17.39 -4.78 28.35
CA SER A 155 -17.54 -5.66 29.52
C SER A 155 -17.48 -4.88 30.85
N PHE A 156 -16.58 -3.89 30.95
CA PHE A 156 -16.49 -3.02 32.14
C PHE A 156 -17.73 -2.15 32.35
N VAL A 157 -18.32 -1.64 31.27
CA VAL A 157 -19.58 -0.87 31.36
C VAL A 157 -20.74 -1.77 31.81
N LEU A 158 -20.84 -3.00 31.26
CA LEU A 158 -21.90 -3.93 31.65
C LEU A 158 -21.79 -4.40 33.10
N LEU A 159 -20.58 -4.72 33.57
CA LEU A 159 -20.37 -5.32 34.89
C LEU A 159 -20.16 -4.29 36.01
N GLY A 160 -19.62 -3.11 35.70
CA GLY A 160 -19.28 -2.10 36.72
C GLY A 160 -20.32 -0.98 36.85
N ILE A 161 -20.76 -0.42 35.72
CA ILE A 161 -21.63 0.78 35.72
C ILE A 161 -23.10 0.40 35.94
N ILE A 162 -23.62 -0.63 35.25
CA ILE A 162 -25.04 -1.00 35.34
C ILE A 162 -25.50 -1.33 36.78
N PRO A 163 -24.78 -2.15 37.58
CA PRO A 163 -25.24 -2.47 38.93
C PRO A 163 -25.14 -1.28 39.88
N LEU A 164 -24.17 -0.38 39.67
CA LEU A 164 -23.99 0.80 40.51
C LEU A 164 -25.16 1.77 40.37
N PHE A 165 -25.60 2.00 39.12
CA PHE A 165 -26.78 2.82 38.86
C PHE A 165 -28.07 2.12 39.31
N ALA A 166 -28.22 0.82 39.02
CA ALA A 166 -29.39 0.05 39.48
C ALA A 166 -29.52 0.08 41.01
N GLY A 167 -28.42 -0.11 41.74
CA GLY A 167 -28.39 -0.02 43.21
C GLY A 167 -28.74 1.38 43.73
N THR A 168 -28.29 2.44 43.05
CA THR A 168 -28.60 3.82 43.44
C THR A 168 -30.09 4.16 43.20
N PHE A 169 -30.69 3.67 42.12
CA PHE A 169 -32.12 3.87 41.84
C PHE A 169 -33.03 3.04 42.77
N ILE A 170 -32.62 1.83 43.14
CA ILE A 170 -33.35 0.99 44.10
C ILE A 170 -33.25 1.58 45.53
N GLY A 171 -32.09 2.13 45.90
CA GLY A 171 -31.88 2.80 47.19
C GLY A 171 -32.68 4.09 47.36
N LEU A 172 -32.86 4.89 46.29
CA LEU A 172 -33.66 6.11 46.34
C LEU A 172 -35.18 5.85 46.39
N GLY A 173 -35.65 4.73 45.83
CA GLY A 173 -37.07 4.35 45.88
C GLY A 173 -37.54 3.91 47.28
N ALA A 174 -36.64 3.39 48.11
CA ALA A 174 -36.95 2.94 49.47
C ALA A 174 -37.13 4.09 50.49
N HIS A 175 -36.59 5.28 50.20
CA HIS A 175 -36.63 6.42 51.13
C HIS A 175 -37.79 7.39 50.89
N ILE A 176 -38.57 7.20 49.82
CA ILE A 176 -39.79 7.96 49.46
C ILE A 176 -41.07 7.20 49.83
N SER A 177 -40.96 5.94 50.27
CA SER A 177 -42.07 5.08 50.67
C SER A 177 -42.14 4.77 52.18
N ALA A 178 -41.33 5.45 52.99
CA ALA A 178 -41.40 5.46 54.46
C ALA A 178 -41.89 6.83 54.95
#